data_AF-A0A2M7W2S9-F1
#
_entry.id   AF-A0A2M7W2S9-F1
#
_cell.length_a   1.000
_cell.length_b   1.000
_cell.length_c   1.000
_cell.angle_alpha   90.00
_cell.angle_beta   90.00
_cell.angle_gamma   90.00
#
_symmetry.space_group_name_H-M   'P 1'
#
loop_
_entity.id
_entity.type
_entity.pdbx_description
1 polymer ?
#
loop_
_entity_poly.entity_id
_entity_poly.type
_entity_poly.pdbx_seq_one_letter_code
_entity_poly.pdbx_strand_id
1 'polypeptide(L)'
;MIGDNSVLLKEWIHVDKAPEGTPLQYVWTVESTDNSRTISIQENTDNSVSLYQEIAISGVDPKDTSKQQHVMDVVNGLFQNKLSVQGREEIARLSPPVYWTAKGDKKQGEWKVENNTLVLSIAEATNAYPLLIDPSLSWGQWTGGGHDGMPHYIAAIAIDNDAIYVGGILSGEVPSGIIAFQGAYTGAGDGFVAKITDGVIPILNWGQWLGGTGNDYVNALAVSGDEIYAGGYSNSATSWETVTFQGSYSGGDEGFVVEIADGVTPTLNWGQWLGGNWNDIVYALAVSGDEIYAGGYSSNATSWETVTFQGSYSGGNEGFVVEIADGVTPTLNWG
;
A
#
# COMPACT_ATOMS: atom_id res chain seq x y z
N MET A 1 -11.72 -1.90 20.99
CA MET A 1 -11.75 -2.12 19.53
C MET A 1 -11.97 -0.77 18.91
N ILE A 2 -10.90 -0.20 18.35
CA ILE A 2 -10.85 1.14 17.77
C ILE A 2 -10.40 0.88 16.33
N GLY A 3 -11.23 1.28 15.36
CA GLY A 3 -10.96 1.17 13.94
C GLY A 3 -10.38 2.48 13.40
N ASP A 4 -9.47 2.31 12.45
CA ASP A 4 -8.75 3.33 11.71
C ASP A 4 -9.66 4.24 10.89
N ASN A 5 -9.48 5.56 11.05
CA ASN A 5 -9.89 6.58 10.08
C ASN A 5 -9.15 7.88 10.37
N SER A 6 -7.81 7.83 10.31
CA SER A 6 -6.99 9.04 10.33
C SER A 6 -6.53 9.42 8.92
N VAL A 7 -6.85 10.65 8.50
CA VAL A 7 -6.31 11.24 7.27
C VAL A 7 -4.92 11.79 7.59
N LEU A 8 -3.88 11.15 7.04
CA LEU A 8 -2.52 11.68 7.03
C LEU A 8 -2.38 12.70 5.89
N LEU A 9 -2.14 13.96 6.24
CA LEU A 9 -1.79 15.00 5.28
C LEU A 9 -0.35 14.73 4.80
N LYS A 10 -0.18 13.95 3.73
CA LYS A 10 1.10 13.77 3.02
C LYS A 10 1.05 14.54 1.70
N GLU A 11 1.48 15.80 1.71
CA GLU A 11 1.84 16.50 0.47
C GLU A 11 3.28 17.03 0.54
N TRP A 12 3.98 16.86 -0.58
CA TRP A 12 5.40 17.20 -0.76
C TRP A 12 5.60 18.71 -0.84
N ILE A 13 6.59 19.23 -0.12
CA ILE A 13 6.91 20.67 -0.06
C ILE A 13 8.12 20.95 -0.97
N HIS A 14 7.92 21.81 -1.97
CA HIS A 14 9.00 22.42 -2.73
C HIS A 14 9.35 23.79 -2.14
N VAL A 15 10.63 24.06 -1.87
CA VAL A 15 11.09 25.36 -1.34
C VAL A 15 12.22 25.90 -2.20
N ASP A 16 11.99 27.06 -2.82
CA ASP A 16 13.05 27.85 -3.44
C ASP A 16 13.86 28.63 -2.40
N LYS A 17 15.15 28.79 -2.65
CA LYS A 17 16.10 29.47 -1.76
C LYS A 17 15.74 30.94 -1.58
N ALA A 18 15.56 31.39 -0.34
CA ALA A 18 15.35 32.80 -0.02
C ALA A 18 16.64 33.65 -0.11
N PRO A 19 16.56 34.95 -0.46
CA PRO A 19 17.70 35.86 -0.42
C PRO A 19 18.21 36.12 1.01
N GLU A 20 19.52 36.32 1.15
CA GLU A 20 20.19 36.53 2.45
C GLU A 20 19.66 37.77 3.19
N GLY A 21 19.40 37.61 4.51
CA GLY A 21 19.13 38.73 5.43
C GLY A 21 17.68 38.86 5.92
N THR A 22 16.78 37.97 5.51
CA THR A 22 15.38 37.97 5.98
C THR A 22 15.12 36.75 6.87
N PRO A 23 14.59 36.89 8.10
CA PRO A 23 14.11 35.74 8.86
C PRO A 23 12.96 35.09 8.09
N LEU A 24 13.16 33.84 7.70
CA LEU A 24 12.10 33.04 7.09
C LEU A 24 11.03 32.74 8.14
N GLN A 25 9.88 33.38 8.02
CA GLN A 25 8.65 32.91 8.65
C GLN A 25 8.00 31.91 7.69
N TYR A 26 7.86 30.67 8.13
CA TYR A 26 6.99 29.71 7.45
C TYR A 26 5.56 30.04 7.89
N VAL A 27 4.84 30.75 7.03
CA VAL A 27 3.42 31.06 7.23
C VAL A 27 2.63 30.06 6.42
N TRP A 28 1.84 29.22 7.10
CA TRP A 28 0.87 28.36 6.44
C TRP A 28 -0.46 29.11 6.37
N THR A 29 -0.97 29.31 5.16
CA THR A 29 -2.31 29.86 4.92
C THR A 29 -3.14 28.79 4.23
N VAL A 30 -4.23 28.37 4.87
CA VAL A 30 -5.22 27.47 4.26
C VAL A 30 -6.28 28.37 3.61
N GLU A 31 -6.23 28.53 2.29
CA GLU A 31 -7.25 29.28 1.54
C GLU A 31 -8.26 28.32 0.89
N SER A 32 -9.55 28.51 1.21
CA SER A 32 -10.68 27.88 0.51
C SER A 32 -11.36 28.93 -0.37
N THR A 33 -11.74 28.56 -1.59
CA THR A 33 -12.32 29.43 -2.61
C THR A 33 -13.76 29.91 -2.33
N ASP A 34 -14.38 29.52 -1.21
CA ASP A 34 -15.82 29.73 -0.94
C ASP A 34 -16.18 30.42 0.40
N ASN A 35 -15.21 30.93 1.18
CA ASN A 35 -15.43 31.78 2.37
C ASN A 35 -16.31 31.23 3.52
N SER A 36 -16.71 29.96 3.52
CA SER A 36 -17.34 29.31 4.67
C SER A 36 -16.58 28.04 5.05
N ARG A 37 -15.71 28.10 6.07
CA ARG A 37 -15.04 26.95 6.70
C ARG A 37 -14.15 27.43 7.86
N THR A 38 -14.72 27.63 9.04
CA THR A 38 -13.93 28.03 10.21
C THR A 38 -13.28 26.79 10.82
N ILE A 39 -12.02 26.53 10.44
CA ILE A 39 -11.16 25.64 11.24
C ILE A 39 -10.81 26.42 12.50
N SER A 40 -11.34 25.98 13.65
CA SER A 40 -11.05 26.60 14.94
C SER A 40 -9.94 25.81 15.62
N ILE A 41 -8.89 26.51 16.04
CA ILE A 41 -7.79 25.93 16.80
C ILE A 41 -8.01 26.29 18.27
N GLN A 42 -8.02 25.31 19.17
CA GLN A 42 -8.16 25.55 20.60
C GLN A 42 -7.01 24.91 21.36
N GLU A 43 -6.47 25.64 22.32
CA GLU A 43 -5.57 25.12 23.34
C GLU A 43 -6.40 24.57 24.52
N ASN A 44 -6.16 23.31 24.87
CA ASN A 44 -6.84 22.63 25.97
C ASN A 44 -6.10 22.84 27.30
N THR A 45 -6.76 22.55 28.42
CA THR A 45 -6.18 22.69 29.77
C THR A 45 -5.01 21.76 30.06
N ASP A 46 -4.79 20.75 29.21
CA ASP A 46 -3.67 19.80 29.27
C ASP A 46 -2.53 20.18 28.29
N ASN A 47 -2.55 21.40 27.75
CA ASN A 47 -1.63 21.92 26.73
C ASN A 47 -1.66 21.16 25.39
N SER A 48 -2.67 20.30 25.15
CA SER A 48 -2.89 19.76 23.81
C SER A 48 -3.60 20.78 22.93
N VAL A 49 -3.33 20.72 21.61
CA VAL A 49 -4.02 21.55 20.62
C VAL A 49 -5.06 20.70 19.91
N SER A 50 -6.31 21.14 19.96
CA SER A 50 -7.42 20.51 19.23
C SER A 50 -7.75 21.33 17.98
N LEU A 51 -7.92 20.62 16.87
CA LEU A 51 -8.42 21.17 15.62
C LEU A 51 -9.91 20.83 15.50
N TYR A 52 -10.74 21.85 15.36
CA TYR A 52 -12.16 21.70 15.10
C TYR A 52 -12.47 22.17 13.69
N GLN A 53 -13.35 21.44 13.01
CA GLN A 53 -13.99 21.92 11.80
C GLN A 53 -15.49 22.03 12.04
N GLU A 54 -16.04 23.22 11.83
CA GLU A 54 -17.49 23.41 11.84
C GLU A 54 -18.05 23.00 10.47
N ILE A 55 -18.93 21.99 10.46
CA ILE A 55 -19.61 21.53 9.25
C ILE A 55 -20.94 22.28 9.14
N ALA A 56 -21.01 23.22 8.20
CA ALA A 56 -22.23 23.94 7.89
C ALA A 56 -22.98 23.23 6.74
N ILE A 57 -24.23 22.82 7.00
CA ILE A 57 -25.09 22.22 5.97
C ILE A 57 -25.72 23.35 5.16
N SER A 58 -25.23 23.56 3.93
CA SER A 58 -25.81 24.51 2.98
C SER A 58 -26.96 23.86 2.21
N GLY A 59 -28.03 24.60 1.94
CA GLY A 59 -29.15 24.14 1.12
C GLY A 59 -30.23 23.33 1.85
N VAL A 60 -30.12 23.13 3.16
CA VAL A 60 -31.18 22.56 4.01
C VAL A 60 -31.77 23.67 4.89
N ASP A 61 -33.10 23.73 5.03
CA ASP A 61 -33.75 24.72 5.89
C ASP A 61 -33.22 24.60 7.34
N PRO A 62 -32.75 25.70 7.96
CA PRO A 62 -32.34 25.72 9.36
C PRO A 62 -33.35 25.15 10.36
N LYS A 63 -34.64 25.11 10.00
CA LYS A 63 -35.73 24.59 10.85
C LYS A 63 -36.07 23.11 10.60
N ASP A 64 -35.57 22.50 9.52
CA ASP A 64 -35.82 21.09 9.19
C ASP A 64 -34.76 20.20 9.87
N THR A 65 -34.92 20.01 11.18
CA THR A 65 -33.96 19.28 12.03
C THR A 65 -33.77 17.83 11.61
N SER A 66 -34.76 17.20 10.99
CA SER A 66 -34.67 15.82 10.50
C SER A 66 -33.76 15.69 9.29
N LYS A 67 -33.82 16.62 8.32
CA LYS A 67 -32.89 16.62 7.18
C LYS A 67 -31.48 17.01 7.59
N GLN A 68 -31.35 17.95 8.52
CA GLN A 68 -30.03 18.26 9.08
C GLN A 68 -29.42 17.04 9.75
N GLN A 69 -30.20 16.32 10.57
CA GLN A 69 -29.73 15.10 11.22
C GLN A 69 -29.34 14.03 10.21
N HIS A 70 -30.15 13.81 9.16
CA HIS A 70 -29.83 12.84 8.12
C HIS A 70 -28.51 13.15 7.38
N VAL A 71 -28.27 14.42 7.05
CA VAL A 71 -26.99 14.84 6.43
C VAL A 71 -25.83 14.61 7.39
N MET A 72 -26.01 14.93 8.68
CA MET A 72 -25.00 14.64 9.70
C MET A 72 -24.75 13.14 9.86
N ASP A 73 -25.78 12.30 9.81
CA ASP A 73 -25.64 10.84 9.92
C ASP A 73 -24.86 10.26 8.73
N VAL A 74 -25.08 10.79 7.51
CA VAL A 74 -24.31 10.43 6.31
C VAL A 74 -22.85 10.85 6.45
N VAL A 75 -22.59 12.08 6.90
CA VAL A 75 -21.24 12.59 7.18
C VAL A 75 -20.56 11.72 8.25
N ASN A 76 -21.25 11.39 9.33
CA ASN A 76 -20.72 10.55 10.41
C ASN A 76 -20.42 9.12 9.95
N GLY A 77 -21.23 8.56 9.04
CA GLY A 77 -20.96 7.28 8.42
C GLY A 77 -19.69 7.27 7.56
N LEU A 78 -19.37 8.40 6.92
CA LEU A 78 -18.17 8.58 6.10
C LEU A 78 -16.90 8.80 6.93
N PHE A 79 -17.00 9.40 8.12
CA PHE A 79 -15.84 9.79 8.95
C PHE A 79 -15.74 8.98 10.26
N GLN A 80 -15.81 7.65 10.19
CA GLN A 80 -15.99 6.76 11.36
C GLN A 80 -15.22 7.17 12.64
N ASN A 81 -15.99 7.22 13.74
CA ASN A 81 -15.61 7.52 15.14
C ASN A 81 -15.03 8.91 15.43
N LYS A 82 -15.94 9.84 15.79
CA LYS A 82 -15.60 11.16 16.35
C LYS A 82 -16.14 11.33 17.77
N LEU A 83 -15.30 11.90 18.63
CA LEU A 83 -15.72 12.39 19.94
C LEU A 83 -16.35 13.79 19.72
N SER A 84 -17.62 13.95 20.11
CA SER A 84 -18.26 15.27 20.15
C SER A 84 -18.05 15.86 21.54
N VAL A 85 -17.36 17.00 21.61
CA VAL A 85 -17.20 17.75 22.86
C VAL A 85 -17.92 19.08 22.69
N GLN A 86 -18.97 19.30 23.48
CA GLN A 86 -19.74 20.56 23.51
C GLN A 86 -20.35 20.96 22.15
N GLY A 87 -20.76 19.99 21.33
CA GLY A 87 -21.44 20.27 20.05
C GLY A 87 -20.50 20.58 18.88
N ARG A 88 -19.19 20.40 19.06
CA ARG A 88 -18.19 20.45 17.98
C ARG A 88 -17.52 19.09 17.82
N GLU A 89 -17.27 18.71 16.57
CA GLU A 89 -16.57 17.47 16.24
C GLU A 89 -15.06 17.64 16.38
N GLU A 90 -14.43 16.78 17.18
CA GLU A 90 -12.98 16.63 17.20
C GLU A 90 -12.56 15.78 16.00
N ILE A 91 -11.87 16.38 15.03
CA ILE A 91 -11.49 15.73 13.77
C ILE A 91 -10.06 15.20 13.77
N ALA A 92 -9.21 15.70 14.67
CA ALA A 92 -7.85 15.23 14.87
C ALA A 92 -7.27 15.73 16.20
N ARG A 93 -6.48 14.89 16.85
CA ARG A 93 -5.63 15.25 17.99
C ARG A 93 -4.17 15.25 17.56
N LEU A 94 -3.49 16.38 17.69
CA LEU A 94 -2.08 16.47 17.35
C LEU A 94 -1.21 16.02 18.52
N SER A 95 -0.58 14.87 18.37
CA SER A 95 0.45 14.43 19.31
C SER A 95 1.66 15.37 19.23
N PRO A 96 2.34 15.66 20.36
CA PRO A 96 3.54 16.48 20.32
C PRO A 96 4.62 15.75 19.51
N PRO A 97 5.25 16.42 18.54
CA PRO A 97 6.19 15.76 17.62
C PRO A 97 7.49 15.44 18.34
N VAL A 98 8.18 14.41 17.87
CA VAL A 98 9.48 14.00 18.39
C VAL A 98 10.56 14.48 17.41
N TYR A 99 11.67 14.99 17.93
CA TYR A 99 12.84 15.37 17.14
C TYR A 99 14.14 14.87 17.80
N TRP A 100 15.22 14.85 17.04
CA TRP A 100 16.55 14.51 17.54
C TRP A 100 17.49 15.71 17.42
N THR A 101 18.34 15.92 18.44
CA THR A 101 19.45 16.88 18.32
C THR A 101 20.55 16.28 17.42
N ALA A 102 21.48 17.05 16.84
CA ALA A 102 22.59 16.43 16.10
C ALA A 102 23.59 15.66 16.97
N LYS A 103 23.42 15.68 18.30
CA LYS A 103 24.15 14.77 19.19
C LYS A 103 23.44 13.41 19.33
N GLY A 104 22.28 13.25 18.69
CA GLY A 104 21.46 12.04 18.73
C GLY A 104 20.45 12.00 19.88
N ASP A 105 20.28 13.09 20.64
CA ASP A 105 19.35 13.09 21.78
C ASP A 105 17.91 13.17 21.28
N LYS A 106 17.07 12.18 21.62
CA LYS A 106 15.63 12.20 21.36
C LYS A 106 14.95 13.22 22.29
N LYS A 107 14.16 14.12 21.72
CA LYS A 107 13.42 15.17 22.42
C LYS A 107 12.00 15.30 21.88
N GLN A 108 11.17 16.02 22.64
CA GLN A 108 9.77 16.26 22.30
C GLN A 108 9.60 17.76 22.02
N GLY A 109 9.01 18.07 20.87
CA GLY A 109 8.55 19.40 20.51
C GLY A 109 7.13 19.61 21.00
N GLU A 110 6.66 20.84 20.88
CA GLU A 110 5.33 21.26 21.30
C GLU A 110 4.64 21.97 20.15
N TRP A 111 3.38 21.62 19.92
CA TRP A 111 2.51 22.44 19.09
C TRP A 111 2.00 23.61 19.93
N LYS A 112 2.14 24.82 19.42
CA LYS A 112 1.63 26.04 20.03
C LYS A 112 0.69 26.75 19.07
N VAL A 113 -0.28 27.46 19.62
CA VAL A 113 -1.19 28.29 18.83
C VAL A 113 -0.78 29.74 19.04
N GLU A 114 -0.32 30.39 17.98
CA GLU A 114 0.06 31.80 18.01
C GLU A 114 -0.67 32.51 16.87
N ASN A 115 -1.42 33.58 17.19
CA ASN A 115 -2.13 34.38 16.19
C ASN A 115 -2.95 33.54 15.19
N ASN A 116 -3.73 32.57 15.69
CA ASN A 116 -4.54 31.67 14.86
C ASN A 116 -3.72 30.76 13.91
N THR A 117 -2.42 30.62 14.15
CA THR A 117 -1.50 29.76 13.41
C THR A 117 -0.98 28.65 14.31
N LEU A 118 -0.89 27.43 13.78
CA LEU A 118 -0.25 26.31 14.45
C LEU A 118 1.27 26.40 14.25
N VAL A 119 2.01 26.57 15.34
CA VAL A 119 3.46 26.73 15.36
C VAL A 119 4.10 25.50 16.02
N LEU A 120 5.10 24.91 15.35
CA LEU A 120 5.97 23.92 15.98
C LEU A 120 7.05 24.62 16.80
N SER A 121 6.99 24.48 18.12
CA SER A 121 8.00 24.94 19.06
C SER A 121 8.94 23.80 19.43
N ILE A 122 10.25 24.01 19.30
CA ILE A 122 11.30 23.15 19.85
C ILE A 122 12.13 23.93 20.87
N ALA A 123 12.88 23.24 21.74
CA ALA A 123 13.58 23.88 22.86
C ALA A 123 14.92 24.52 22.45
N GLU A 124 15.49 24.10 21.32
CA GLU A 124 16.80 24.53 20.83
C GLU A 124 16.70 25.75 19.92
N ALA A 125 17.73 26.58 19.96
CA ALA A 125 17.86 27.69 19.03
C ALA A 125 17.89 27.17 17.58
N THR A 126 17.00 27.72 16.74
CA THR A 126 16.82 27.40 15.31
C THR A 126 18.08 27.50 14.47
N ASN A 127 19.09 28.20 14.98
CA ASN A 127 20.37 28.47 14.34
C ASN A 127 21.30 27.24 14.35
N ALA A 128 20.94 26.17 15.08
CA ALA A 128 21.79 25.00 15.27
C ALA A 128 21.59 23.90 14.22
N TYR A 129 20.44 23.81 13.52
CA TYR A 129 20.16 22.70 12.61
C TYR A 129 19.26 23.10 11.42
N PRO A 130 19.46 22.54 10.21
CA PRO A 130 18.35 22.39 9.29
C PRO A 130 17.30 21.50 9.95
N LEU A 131 16.03 21.91 9.95
CA LEU A 131 14.91 21.05 10.33
C LEU A 131 14.90 19.87 9.34
N LEU A 132 15.51 18.75 9.74
CA LEU A 132 15.46 17.50 9.00
C LEU A 132 14.24 16.74 9.54
N ILE A 133 13.14 16.75 8.79
CA ILE A 133 12.06 15.77 8.99
C ILE A 133 12.59 14.46 8.43
N ASP A 134 13.41 13.78 9.22
CA ASP A 134 13.98 12.47 8.90
C ASP A 134 12.84 11.45 8.98
N PRO A 135 12.58 10.61 7.95
CA PRO A 135 11.63 9.52 8.08
C PRO A 135 11.94 8.68 9.33
N SER A 136 11.00 8.59 10.26
CA SER A 136 11.18 7.73 11.43
C SER A 136 10.98 6.27 11.01
N LEU A 137 11.95 5.41 11.33
CA LEU A 137 11.77 3.96 11.27
C LEU A 137 10.82 3.53 12.40
N SER A 138 9.56 3.20 12.05
CA SER A 138 8.51 2.86 13.03
C SER A 138 8.60 1.41 13.49
N TRP A 139 8.63 0.46 12.55
CA TRP A 139 8.72 -0.98 12.82
C TRP A 139 9.49 -1.70 11.71
N GLY A 140 9.89 -2.94 12.00
CA GLY A 140 10.43 -3.88 11.02
C GLY A 140 9.91 -5.27 11.37
N GLN A 141 9.59 -6.06 10.35
CA GLN A 141 9.03 -7.40 10.50
C GLN A 141 9.89 -8.41 9.72
N TRP A 142 10.35 -9.45 10.41
CA TRP A 142 10.96 -10.61 9.76
C TRP A 142 9.87 -11.62 9.41
N THR A 143 9.85 -12.12 8.18
CA THR A 143 8.93 -13.19 7.75
C THR A 143 9.40 -14.59 8.18
N GLY A 144 10.69 -14.74 8.52
CA GLY A 144 11.29 -15.99 8.96
C GLY A 144 11.66 -16.94 7.81
N GLY A 145 11.92 -18.22 8.14
CA GLY A 145 12.08 -19.30 7.17
C GLY A 145 13.50 -19.54 6.61
N GLY A 146 14.48 -18.66 6.83
CA GLY A 146 15.82 -18.79 6.23
C GLY A 146 16.57 -20.09 6.57
N HIS A 147 17.03 -20.81 5.54
CA HIS A 147 18.06 -21.83 5.62
C HIS A 147 19.31 -21.41 4.82
N ASP A 148 20.50 -21.79 5.31
CA ASP A 148 21.78 -21.40 4.70
C ASP A 148 21.87 -21.78 3.21
N GLY A 149 22.06 -20.78 2.35
CA GLY A 149 22.40 -20.94 0.94
C GLY A 149 21.23 -21.01 -0.05
N MET A 150 19.99 -20.91 0.41
CA MET A 150 18.80 -20.90 -0.46
C MET A 150 18.20 -19.50 -0.62
N PRO A 151 17.47 -19.19 -1.72
CA PRO A 151 16.86 -17.89 -1.93
C PRO A 151 15.68 -17.65 -0.96
N HIS A 152 15.82 -16.62 -0.12
CA HIS A 152 14.77 -16.11 0.76
C HIS A 152 14.76 -14.59 0.67
N TYR A 153 13.80 -14.03 -0.04
CA TYR A 153 13.67 -12.57 -0.15
C TYR A 153 12.27 -12.18 -0.55
N ILE A 154 11.89 -10.97 -0.14
CA ILE A 154 10.73 -10.25 -0.65
C ILE A 154 11.18 -9.49 -1.89
N ALA A 155 10.52 -9.73 -3.02
CA ALA A 155 10.77 -9.07 -4.30
C ALA A 155 9.69 -8.02 -4.61
N ALA A 156 8.49 -8.20 -4.08
CA ALA A 156 7.33 -7.38 -4.40
C ALA A 156 6.61 -6.89 -3.15
N ILE A 157 6.02 -5.70 -3.25
CA ILE A 157 5.17 -5.11 -2.23
C ILE A 157 4.01 -4.37 -2.89
N ALA A 158 2.81 -4.54 -2.37
CA ALA A 158 1.60 -3.79 -2.74
C ALA A 158 0.89 -3.35 -1.45
N ILE A 159 0.17 -2.24 -1.51
CA ILE A 159 -0.49 -1.65 -0.34
C ILE A 159 -1.92 -1.27 -0.73
N ASP A 160 -2.88 -1.71 0.09
CA ASP A 160 -4.25 -1.21 0.08
C ASP A 160 -4.64 -0.80 1.50
N ASN A 161 -4.89 0.49 1.72
CA ASN A 161 -5.17 1.05 3.04
C ASN A 161 -4.08 0.68 4.09
N ASP A 162 -4.45 -0.07 5.13
CA ASP A 162 -3.57 -0.60 6.18
C ASP A 162 -3.01 -1.99 5.85
N ALA A 163 -3.46 -2.62 4.78
CA ALA A 163 -2.96 -3.91 4.33
C ALA A 163 -1.71 -3.73 3.46
N ILE A 164 -0.62 -4.38 3.88
CA ILE A 164 0.62 -4.52 3.12
C ILE A 164 0.72 -5.97 2.66
N TYR A 165 0.76 -6.18 1.36
CA TYR A 165 1.00 -7.46 0.74
C TYR A 165 2.46 -7.54 0.31
N VAL A 166 3.15 -8.61 0.68
CA VAL A 166 4.53 -8.87 0.27
C VAL A 166 4.62 -10.18 -0.47
N GLY A 167 5.43 -10.19 -1.53
CA GLY A 167 5.62 -11.35 -2.39
C GLY A 167 7.10 -11.62 -2.62
N GLY A 168 7.44 -12.88 -2.82
CA GLY A 168 8.82 -13.28 -3.05
C GLY A 168 8.97 -14.79 -3.18
N ILE A 169 10.12 -15.30 -2.75
CA ILE A 169 10.44 -16.73 -2.68
C ILE A 169 10.91 -17.09 -1.26
N LEU A 170 10.51 -18.27 -0.79
CA LEU A 170 11.04 -18.89 0.42
C LEU A 170 11.45 -20.33 0.10
N SER A 171 12.62 -20.73 0.59
CA SER A 171 13.16 -22.07 0.40
C SER A 171 13.26 -22.83 1.72
N GLY A 172 12.12 -23.28 2.23
CA GLY A 172 12.02 -24.02 3.48
C GLY A 172 10.77 -23.67 4.27
N GLU A 173 10.43 -24.53 5.24
CA GLU A 173 9.25 -24.32 6.08
C GLU A 173 9.43 -23.08 6.97
N VAL A 174 8.42 -22.22 6.99
CA VAL A 174 8.37 -21.10 7.93
C VAL A 174 8.01 -21.64 9.31
N PRO A 175 8.75 -21.29 10.38
CA PRO A 175 8.45 -21.77 11.72
C PRO A 175 6.99 -21.53 12.11
N SER A 176 6.32 -22.59 12.58
CA SER A 176 4.93 -22.53 13.01
C SER A 176 4.72 -21.44 14.06
N GLY A 177 3.73 -20.57 13.85
CA GLY A 177 3.36 -19.50 14.79
C GLY A 177 3.90 -18.11 14.46
N ILE A 178 4.71 -17.96 13.39
CA ILE A 178 5.06 -16.64 12.84
C ILE A 178 3.94 -16.14 11.93
N ILE A 179 3.57 -16.96 10.96
CA ILE A 179 2.50 -16.69 10.01
C ILE A 179 1.89 -18.04 9.59
N ALA A 180 0.57 -18.06 9.41
CA ALA A 180 -0.14 -19.24 8.93
C ALA A 180 -0.18 -19.20 7.39
N PHE A 181 0.71 -19.97 6.76
CA PHE A 181 0.62 -20.20 5.34
C PHE A 181 -0.51 -21.17 5.00
N GLN A 182 -1.34 -20.77 4.05
CA GLN A 182 -2.29 -21.65 3.39
C GLN A 182 -1.58 -22.40 2.27
N GLY A 183 -2.03 -23.63 2.11
CA GLY A 183 -1.51 -24.54 1.12
C GLY A 183 -0.22 -25.27 1.47
N ALA A 184 0.38 -25.90 0.48
CA ALA A 184 1.53 -26.77 0.60
C ALA A 184 2.77 -26.16 -0.06
N TYR A 185 3.85 -26.19 0.70
CA TYR A 185 5.20 -26.00 0.16
C TYR A 185 5.65 -27.31 -0.50
N THR A 186 5.83 -27.32 -1.82
CA THR A 186 6.07 -28.56 -2.60
C THR A 186 7.35 -28.57 -3.44
N GLY A 187 7.98 -27.41 -3.62
CA GLY A 187 9.22 -27.25 -4.38
C GLY A 187 10.48 -27.09 -3.53
N ALA A 188 11.57 -26.76 -4.22
CA ALA A 188 12.85 -26.43 -3.57
C ALA A 188 12.89 -24.97 -3.07
N GLY A 189 12.05 -24.12 -3.65
CA GLY A 189 11.73 -22.79 -3.17
C GLY A 189 10.44 -22.31 -3.83
N ASP A 190 9.43 -22.05 -3.03
CA ASP A 190 8.10 -21.70 -3.53
C ASP A 190 7.90 -20.20 -3.42
N GLY A 191 7.17 -19.67 -4.40
CA GLY A 191 6.67 -18.32 -4.38
C GLY A 191 5.67 -18.18 -3.25
N PHE A 192 5.53 -16.96 -2.74
CA PHE A 192 4.55 -16.72 -1.70
C PHE A 192 3.96 -15.31 -1.78
N VAL A 193 2.78 -15.16 -1.20
CA VAL A 193 2.19 -13.87 -0.83
C VAL A 193 1.86 -13.89 0.65
N ALA A 194 2.16 -12.81 1.36
CA ALA A 194 1.78 -12.66 2.77
C ALA A 194 1.14 -11.31 3.01
N LYS A 195 0.09 -11.29 3.83
CA LYS A 195 -0.57 -10.08 4.29
C LYS A 195 -0.06 -9.66 5.66
N ILE A 196 0.25 -8.37 5.76
CA ILE A 196 0.65 -7.68 6.99
C ILE A 196 -0.32 -6.51 7.19
N THR A 197 -0.95 -6.42 8.35
CA THR A 197 -1.68 -5.20 8.74
C THR A 197 -0.68 -4.22 9.35
N ASP A 198 -0.59 -3.02 8.78
CA ASP A 198 0.22 -1.93 9.29
C ASP A 198 -0.32 -1.42 10.64
N GLY A 199 0.57 -0.90 11.47
CA GLY A 199 0.24 -0.39 12.79
C GLY A 199 1.47 -0.17 13.65
N VAL A 200 1.26 0.28 14.90
CA VAL A 200 2.36 0.43 15.88
C VAL A 200 3.07 -0.90 16.12
N ILE A 201 2.32 -2.00 16.08
CA ILE A 201 2.83 -3.37 16.05
C ILE A 201 2.19 -4.02 14.81
N PRO A 202 2.98 -4.36 13.78
CA PRO A 202 2.45 -4.99 12.59
C PRO A 202 1.91 -6.38 12.91
N ILE A 203 0.84 -6.78 12.22
CA ILE A 203 0.21 -8.09 12.40
C ILE A 203 0.41 -8.90 11.13
N LEU A 204 1.04 -10.08 11.22
CA LEU A 204 1.08 -11.05 10.13
C LEU A 204 -0.26 -11.80 10.11
N ASN A 205 -1.08 -11.56 9.08
CA ASN A 205 -2.44 -12.08 9.01
C ASN A 205 -2.46 -13.51 8.45
N TRP A 206 -2.01 -13.67 7.22
CA TRP A 206 -2.00 -14.93 6.48
C TRP A 206 -0.87 -14.95 5.47
N GLY A 207 -0.41 -16.15 5.14
CA GLY A 207 0.46 -16.41 4.00
C GLY A 207 -0.24 -17.33 3.00
N GLN A 208 0.14 -17.27 1.74
CA GLN A 208 -0.34 -18.14 0.67
C GLN A 208 0.86 -18.60 -0.15
N TRP A 209 1.05 -19.92 -0.24
CA TRP A 209 2.05 -20.49 -1.14
C TRP A 209 1.57 -20.38 -2.59
N LEU A 210 2.48 -20.01 -3.48
CA LEU A 210 2.29 -19.94 -4.92
C LEU A 210 3.45 -20.68 -5.59
N GLY A 211 3.25 -21.96 -5.89
CA GLY A 211 4.27 -22.75 -6.54
C GLY A 211 3.89 -24.20 -6.75
N GLY A 212 4.71 -24.88 -7.53
CA GLY A 212 4.62 -26.29 -7.82
C GLY A 212 5.85 -27.04 -7.30
N THR A 213 6.20 -28.13 -7.96
CA THR A 213 7.40 -28.92 -7.59
C THR A 213 8.74 -28.23 -7.93
N GLY A 214 8.68 -27.01 -8.46
CA GLY A 214 9.79 -26.30 -9.07
C GLY A 214 10.45 -25.29 -8.14
N ASN A 215 11.10 -24.29 -8.75
CA ASN A 215 11.31 -23.01 -8.10
C ASN A 215 10.28 -22.03 -8.65
N ASP A 216 9.64 -21.30 -7.75
CA ASP A 216 8.56 -20.38 -8.07
C ASP A 216 8.87 -19.02 -7.46
N TYR A 217 8.70 -17.96 -8.25
CA TYR A 217 9.08 -16.61 -7.84
C TYR A 217 7.92 -15.66 -8.04
N VAL A 218 7.49 -15.01 -6.95
CA VAL A 218 6.58 -13.86 -7.03
C VAL A 218 7.42 -12.59 -7.10
N ASN A 219 7.48 -11.97 -8.27
CA ASN A 219 8.31 -10.77 -8.53
C ASN A 219 7.49 -9.47 -8.56
N ALA A 220 6.17 -9.57 -8.71
CA ALA A 220 5.28 -8.44 -8.80
C ALA A 220 4.00 -8.67 -8.02
N LEU A 221 3.46 -7.60 -7.43
CA LEU A 221 2.16 -7.57 -6.79
C LEU A 221 1.41 -6.32 -7.24
N ALA A 222 0.11 -6.45 -7.45
CA ALA A 222 -0.83 -5.34 -7.57
C ALA A 222 -2.07 -5.67 -6.74
N VAL A 223 -2.78 -4.65 -6.25
CA VAL A 223 -3.98 -4.82 -5.41
C VAL A 223 -5.07 -3.85 -5.82
N SER A 224 -6.32 -4.33 -5.84
CA SER A 224 -7.52 -3.55 -6.10
C SER A 224 -8.62 -4.05 -5.15
N GLY A 225 -8.88 -3.32 -4.06
CA GLY A 225 -9.84 -3.78 -3.05
C GLY A 225 -9.40 -5.09 -2.39
N ASP A 226 -10.25 -6.12 -2.45
CA ASP A 226 -9.97 -7.47 -1.93
C ASP A 226 -9.26 -8.38 -2.94
N GLU A 227 -8.92 -7.90 -4.13
CA GLU A 227 -8.23 -8.68 -5.16
C GLU A 227 -6.73 -8.36 -5.14
N ILE A 228 -5.90 -9.39 -4.94
CA ILE A 228 -4.44 -9.31 -5.06
C ILE A 228 -4.01 -10.09 -6.30
N TYR A 229 -3.25 -9.44 -7.16
CA TYR A 229 -2.68 -10.05 -8.35
C TYR A 229 -1.19 -10.28 -8.12
N ALA A 230 -0.76 -11.54 -8.20
CA ALA A 230 0.62 -11.96 -8.01
C ALA A 230 1.25 -12.39 -9.34
N GLY A 231 2.32 -11.72 -9.73
CA GLY A 231 3.02 -11.90 -11.00
C GLY A 231 4.42 -12.44 -10.77
N GLY A 232 4.84 -13.36 -11.64
CA GLY A 232 6.07 -14.09 -11.41
C GLY A 232 6.50 -15.00 -12.55
N TYR A 233 7.31 -15.99 -12.19
CA TYR A 233 7.61 -17.11 -13.07
C TYR A 233 7.81 -18.41 -12.29
N SER A 234 7.62 -19.51 -12.99
CA SER A 234 7.80 -20.87 -12.49
C SER A 234 8.58 -21.70 -13.48
N ASN A 235 9.38 -22.66 -12.98
CA ASN A 235 9.97 -23.69 -13.82
C ASN A 235 9.20 -25.03 -13.79
N SER A 236 7.96 -25.05 -13.26
CA SER A 236 7.10 -26.23 -13.22
C SER A 236 5.61 -25.89 -13.17
N ALA A 237 4.81 -26.53 -14.03
CA ALA A 237 3.34 -26.43 -13.98
C ALA A 237 2.66 -27.42 -13.02
N THR A 238 3.41 -28.32 -12.38
CA THR A 238 2.81 -29.44 -11.62
C THR A 238 2.71 -29.16 -10.13
N SER A 239 1.64 -29.66 -9.51
CA SER A 239 1.38 -29.57 -8.05
C SER A 239 1.08 -28.17 -7.52
N TRP A 240 0.72 -27.23 -8.40
CA TRP A 240 0.12 -25.97 -7.98
C TRP A 240 -1.20 -26.23 -7.25
N GLU A 241 -1.37 -25.59 -6.11
CA GLU A 241 -2.52 -25.84 -5.27
C GLU A 241 -3.73 -25.03 -5.70
N THR A 242 -4.85 -25.69 -6.00
CA THR A 242 -6.21 -25.10 -6.16
C THR A 242 -6.37 -23.97 -7.20
N VAL A 243 -5.31 -23.49 -7.85
CA VAL A 243 -5.37 -22.53 -8.95
C VAL A 243 -5.87 -23.21 -10.21
N THR A 244 -6.92 -22.66 -10.81
CA THR A 244 -7.29 -23.03 -12.19
C THR A 244 -6.52 -22.12 -13.16
N PHE A 245 -5.43 -22.65 -13.69
CA PHE A 245 -4.65 -21.94 -14.70
C PHE A 245 -5.34 -21.96 -16.06
N GLN A 246 -5.48 -20.77 -16.63
CA GLN A 246 -5.67 -20.57 -18.05
C GLN A 246 -4.31 -20.60 -18.72
N GLY A 247 -4.37 -21.15 -19.92
CA GLY A 247 -3.24 -21.27 -20.80
C GLY A 247 -2.25 -22.37 -20.53
N SER A 248 -1.17 -22.32 -21.29
CA SER A 248 -0.27 -23.45 -21.51
C SER A 248 1.13 -23.08 -21.05
N TYR A 249 1.58 -23.77 -20.00
CA TYR A 249 2.99 -23.84 -19.68
C TYR A 249 3.73 -24.52 -20.85
N SER A 250 4.52 -23.74 -21.58
CA SER A 250 5.16 -24.11 -22.84
C SER A 250 6.68 -23.89 -22.81
N GLY A 251 7.18 -23.20 -21.79
CA GLY A 251 8.55 -22.74 -21.66
C GLY A 251 9.45 -23.49 -20.66
N GLY A 252 10.64 -22.93 -20.47
CA GLY A 252 11.60 -23.33 -19.45
C GLY A 252 11.26 -22.69 -18.11
N ASP A 253 11.37 -21.37 -18.06
CA ASP A 253 10.74 -20.52 -17.04
C ASP A 253 9.48 -19.92 -17.68
N GLU A 254 8.30 -20.17 -17.12
CA GLU A 254 7.05 -19.65 -17.64
C GLU A 254 6.53 -18.53 -16.74
N GLY A 255 6.16 -17.40 -17.34
CA GLY A 255 5.57 -16.27 -16.61
C GLY A 255 4.18 -16.63 -16.11
N PHE A 256 3.76 -16.09 -14.97
CA PHE A 256 2.39 -16.27 -14.49
C PHE A 256 1.80 -14.99 -13.89
N VAL A 257 0.48 -14.94 -13.87
CA VAL A 257 -0.33 -14.08 -12.99
C VAL A 257 -1.34 -14.94 -12.25
N VAL A 258 -1.48 -14.75 -10.95
CA VAL A 258 -2.47 -15.44 -10.10
C VAL A 258 -3.30 -14.39 -9.35
N GLU A 259 -4.61 -14.54 -9.37
CA GLU A 259 -5.53 -13.75 -8.55
C GLU A 259 -5.76 -14.46 -7.20
N ILE A 260 -5.61 -13.69 -6.13
CA ILE A 260 -5.87 -14.09 -4.75
C ILE A 260 -6.93 -13.14 -4.19
N ALA A 261 -8.08 -13.67 -3.79
CA ALA A 261 -9.04 -12.91 -3.00
C ALA A 261 -8.62 -12.90 -1.52
N ASP A 262 -8.58 -11.69 -0.95
CA ASP A 262 -8.30 -11.45 0.45
C ASP A 262 -9.45 -11.91 1.34
N GLY A 263 -9.09 -12.34 2.54
CA GLY A 263 -10.04 -12.78 3.55
C GLY A 263 -9.36 -13.27 4.81
N VAL A 264 -10.14 -13.85 5.73
CA VAL A 264 -9.57 -14.55 6.90
C VAL A 264 -8.71 -15.73 6.45
N THR A 265 -9.10 -16.36 5.34
CA THR A 265 -8.32 -17.36 4.61
C THR A 265 -8.29 -16.89 3.17
N PRO A 266 -7.09 -16.63 2.58
CA PRO A 266 -6.99 -16.24 1.19
C PRO A 266 -7.49 -17.36 0.28
N THR A 267 -8.08 -17.00 -0.86
CA THR A 267 -8.53 -17.96 -1.87
C THR A 267 -7.91 -17.66 -3.22
N LEU A 268 -7.38 -18.68 -3.87
CA LEU A 268 -6.86 -18.57 -5.23
C LEU A 268 -8.00 -18.73 -6.23
N ASN A 269 -8.27 -17.69 -7.01
CA ASN A 269 -9.42 -17.64 -7.90
C ASN A 269 -9.06 -18.16 -9.29
N TRP A 270 -8.07 -17.56 -9.95
CA TRP A 270 -7.57 -17.99 -11.24
C TRP A 270 -6.05 -17.80 -11.37
N GLY A 271 -5.46 -18.48 -12.34
CA GLY A 271 -4.10 -18.25 -12.80
C GLY A 271 -4.05 -18.10 -14.31
N GLN A 272 -3.04 -17.42 -14.83
CA GLN A 272 -2.78 -17.26 -16.26
C GLN A 272 -1.29 -17.47 -16.50
N TRP A 273 -0.95 -18.47 -17.32
CA TRP A 273 0.41 -18.61 -17.85
C TRP A 273 0.67 -17.57 -18.94
N LEU A 274 1.86 -16.98 -18.95
CA LEU A 274 2.27 -15.92 -19.85
C LEU A 274 3.66 -16.21 -20.42
N GLY A 275 3.70 -16.53 -21.71
CA GLY A 275 4.96 -16.80 -22.37
C GLY A 275 4.86 -17.73 -23.57
N GLY A 276 6.03 -18.11 -24.07
CA GLY A 276 6.21 -18.94 -25.25
C GLY A 276 7.09 -20.16 -24.96
N ASN A 277 7.77 -20.70 -25.97
CA ASN A 277 8.53 -21.96 -25.82
C ASN A 277 9.82 -21.88 -24.98
N TRP A 278 10.12 -20.76 -24.32
CA TRP A 278 11.42 -20.52 -23.66
C TRP A 278 11.24 -19.84 -22.31
N ASN A 279 12.13 -18.90 -21.95
CA ASN A 279 12.05 -18.22 -20.67
C ASN A 279 11.23 -16.95 -20.83
N ASP A 280 10.23 -16.84 -19.98
CA ASP A 280 9.24 -15.78 -19.91
C ASP A 280 9.09 -15.40 -18.43
N ILE A 281 9.26 -14.12 -18.12
CA ILE A 281 9.25 -13.65 -16.73
C ILE A 281 8.41 -12.40 -16.61
N VAL A 282 7.44 -12.42 -15.69
CA VAL A 282 6.69 -11.23 -15.25
C VAL A 282 7.48 -10.54 -14.13
N TYR A 283 7.75 -9.25 -14.32
CA TYR A 283 8.45 -8.40 -13.35
C TYR A 283 7.61 -7.24 -12.83
N ALA A 284 6.52 -6.90 -13.49
CA ALA A 284 5.67 -5.79 -13.12
C ALA A 284 4.20 -6.15 -13.31
N LEU A 285 3.38 -5.69 -12.37
CA LEU A 285 1.93 -5.69 -12.45
C LEU A 285 1.41 -4.29 -12.14
N ALA A 286 0.37 -3.88 -12.85
CA ALA A 286 -0.48 -2.76 -12.49
C ALA A 286 -1.94 -3.18 -12.67
N VAL A 287 -2.84 -2.63 -11.86
CA VAL A 287 -4.27 -2.88 -11.95
C VAL A 287 -5.02 -1.56 -12.03
N SER A 288 -6.06 -1.53 -12.85
CA SER A 288 -6.99 -0.40 -12.94
C SER A 288 -8.39 -0.97 -13.17
N GLY A 289 -9.27 -0.88 -12.16
CA GLY A 289 -10.57 -1.55 -12.24
C GLY A 289 -10.39 -3.05 -12.44
N ASP A 290 -11.03 -3.58 -13.47
CA ASP A 290 -11.02 -5.01 -13.82
C ASP A 290 -9.89 -5.33 -14.83
N GLU A 291 -8.98 -4.38 -15.11
CA GLU A 291 -7.88 -4.57 -16.05
C GLU A 291 -6.54 -4.72 -15.32
N ILE A 292 -5.84 -5.83 -15.60
CA ILE A 292 -4.48 -6.12 -15.14
C ILE A 292 -3.49 -5.95 -16.29
N TYR A 293 -2.42 -5.20 -16.04
CA TYR A 293 -1.32 -5.02 -16.99
C TYR A 293 -0.09 -5.74 -16.47
N ALA A 294 0.36 -6.77 -17.19
CA ALA A 294 1.55 -7.54 -16.86
C ALA A 294 2.72 -7.17 -17.77
N GLY A 295 3.83 -6.76 -17.16
CA GLY A 295 5.06 -6.38 -17.85
C GLY A 295 6.21 -7.31 -17.49
N GLY A 296 7.03 -7.65 -18.48
CA GLY A 296 8.07 -8.67 -18.31
C GLY A 296 9.05 -8.72 -19.47
N TYR A 297 9.78 -9.83 -19.58
CA TYR A 297 10.49 -10.16 -20.81
C TYR A 297 10.19 -11.57 -21.27
N SER A 298 10.30 -11.76 -22.58
CA SER A 298 10.26 -13.04 -23.26
C SER A 298 11.55 -13.26 -24.02
N SER A 299 12.03 -14.50 -24.02
CA SER A 299 13.12 -14.92 -24.91
C SER A 299 12.62 -15.48 -26.25
N ASN A 300 11.29 -15.54 -26.46
CA ASN A 300 10.70 -16.02 -27.70
C ASN A 300 9.24 -15.57 -27.91
N ALA A 301 8.90 -15.05 -29.10
CA ALA A 301 7.54 -14.66 -29.43
C ALA A 301 6.62 -15.77 -30.00
N THR A 302 7.04 -17.04 -30.01
CA THR A 302 6.24 -18.16 -30.53
C THR A 302 5.52 -18.91 -29.41
N SER A 303 4.34 -19.47 -29.73
CA SER A 303 3.48 -20.20 -28.80
C SER A 303 2.82 -19.38 -27.69
N TRP A 304 2.87 -18.05 -27.77
CA TRP A 304 2.01 -17.21 -26.95
C TRP A 304 0.54 -17.49 -27.26
N GLU A 305 -0.26 -17.64 -26.22
CA GLU A 305 -1.68 -17.88 -26.37
C GLU A 305 -2.45 -16.61 -26.72
N THR A 306 -3.38 -16.70 -27.68
CA THR A 306 -4.46 -15.75 -28.04
C THR A 306 -4.20 -14.24 -27.89
N VAL A 307 -2.96 -13.79 -27.83
CA VAL A 307 -2.59 -12.38 -27.74
C VAL A 307 -2.06 -11.92 -29.07
N THR A 308 -2.55 -10.77 -29.53
CA THR A 308 -2.04 -10.13 -30.72
C THR A 308 -1.06 -9.06 -30.30
N PHE A 309 0.23 -9.35 -30.42
CA PHE A 309 1.28 -8.37 -30.17
C PHE A 309 1.32 -7.31 -31.26
N GLN A 310 1.43 -6.03 -30.87
CA GLN A 310 1.75 -4.95 -31.80
C GLN A 310 3.27 -4.86 -32.04
N GLY A 311 3.68 -4.92 -33.30
CA GLY A 311 5.08 -4.82 -33.70
C GLY A 311 5.67 -6.16 -34.14
N SER A 312 7.00 -6.25 -34.17
CA SER A 312 7.71 -7.46 -34.56
C SER A 312 8.80 -7.78 -33.55
N TYR A 313 8.79 -9.02 -33.07
CA TYR A 313 9.85 -9.56 -32.25
C TYR A 313 11.17 -9.54 -33.02
N SER A 314 12.19 -8.88 -32.48
CA SER A 314 13.49 -8.68 -33.12
C SER A 314 14.55 -9.72 -32.71
N GLY A 315 14.23 -10.59 -31.74
CA GLY A 315 15.06 -11.69 -31.26
C GLY A 315 15.85 -11.37 -29.99
N GLY A 316 16.18 -12.39 -29.19
CA GLY A 316 16.94 -12.24 -27.95
C GLY A 316 16.05 -12.28 -26.71
N ASN A 317 16.25 -11.40 -25.74
CA ASN A 317 15.30 -11.15 -24.65
C ASN A 317 14.64 -9.80 -24.95
N GLU A 318 13.31 -9.77 -25.05
CA GLU A 318 12.56 -8.55 -25.33
C GLU A 318 11.49 -8.32 -24.29
N GLY A 319 11.29 -7.04 -23.96
CA GLY A 319 10.22 -6.64 -23.05
C GLY A 319 8.85 -6.88 -23.69
N PHE A 320 7.91 -7.37 -22.88
CA PHE A 320 6.50 -7.42 -23.25
C PHE A 320 5.65 -6.65 -22.24
N VAL A 321 4.49 -6.19 -22.68
CA VAL A 321 3.39 -5.79 -21.82
C VAL A 321 2.14 -6.46 -22.37
N VAL A 322 1.31 -7.01 -21.50
CA VAL A 322 0.01 -7.58 -21.89
C VAL A 322 -1.09 -7.08 -20.97
N GLU A 323 -2.29 -6.91 -21.53
CA GLU A 323 -3.51 -6.64 -20.77
C GLU A 323 -4.29 -7.94 -20.56
N ILE A 324 -4.68 -8.20 -19.31
CA ILE A 324 -5.54 -9.29 -18.88
C ILE A 324 -6.81 -8.65 -18.31
N ALA A 325 -7.97 -9.01 -18.84
CA ALA A 325 -9.24 -8.67 -18.21
C ALA A 325 -9.55 -9.67 -17.11
N ASP A 326 -9.88 -9.14 -15.94
CA ASP A 326 -10.38 -9.91 -14.80
C ASP A 326 -11.81 -10.42 -15.06
N GLY A 327 -12.08 -11.63 -14.59
CA GLY A 327 -13.38 -12.26 -14.73
C GLY A 327 -13.36 -13.75 -14.37
N VAL A 328 -14.53 -14.39 -14.42
CA VAL A 328 -14.69 -15.85 -14.12
C VAL A 328 -13.73 -16.72 -14.94
N THR A 329 -13.28 -16.22 -16.08
CA THR A 329 -12.12 -16.73 -16.79
C THR A 329 -11.31 -15.53 -17.26
N PRO A 330 -10.04 -15.37 -16.81
CA PRO A 330 -9.22 -14.25 -17.23
C PRO A 330 -9.02 -14.32 -18.74
N THR A 331 -9.05 -13.18 -19.41
CA THR A 331 -8.90 -13.12 -20.87
C THR A 331 -7.74 -12.20 -21.24
N LEU A 332 -6.79 -12.73 -21.99
CA LEU A 332 -5.67 -11.96 -22.53
C LEU A 332 -6.15 -11.14 -23.74
N ASN A 333 -6.19 -9.81 -23.60
CA ASN A 333 -6.85 -8.93 -24.56
C ASN A 333 -5.92 -8.46 -25.69
N TRP A 334 -4.73 -7.97 -25.33
CA TRP A 334 -3.73 -7.45 -26.27
C TRP A 334 -2.36 -7.35 -25.62
N GLY A 335 -1.31 -7.21 -26.45
CA GLY A 335 0.06 -7.01 -26.05
C GLY A 335 0.89 -6.25 -27.08
#